data_AF-A0A6N8B7W2-F1
#
_entry.id   AF-A0A6N8B7W2-F1
#
_cell.length_a   1.000
_cell.length_b   1.000
_cell.length_c   1.000
_cell.angle_alpha   90.00
_cell.angle_beta   90.00
_cell.angle_gamma   90.00
#
_symmetry.space_group_name_H-M   'P 1'
#
loop_
_entity.id
_entity.type
_entity.pdbx_description
1 polymer ?
#
loop_
_entity_poly.entity_id
_entity_poly.type
_entity_poly.pdbx_seq_one_letter_code
_entity_poly.pdbx_strand_id
1 'polypeptide(L)'
;MYCQLLTTAEVCKTLGITPHKLRRLTNEGYLNIEETTEMKHGEIHLFNSIIVKKLVHELPRILRRWQWEENAYVGEKKAAVLRANRRNTAQSIKNQKEQFLTSLELAPERMGYLLKASYYLFHLNHYAKAGNSYLYDLKEKVLKSFVNNYNSDDGLTVYYIQGGQRVQLCSACKKKARKQRLSYRDYSSISGGCPKCTRDDRFYSLYELIVEYAEHRFCFHTPYNIARKWFKEKQLPTKFKAQRYEIGSTFGRPILEPEALAIPLDEIFAELEDYLDYIEMRSYMNV
;
A
#
# COMPACT_ATOMS: atom_id res chain seq x y z
N MET A 1 20.58 -16.01 26.34
CA MET A 1 20.12 -14.70 25.84
C MET A 1 19.22 -14.98 24.66
N TYR A 2 17.90 -14.78 24.79
CA TYR A 2 16.97 -15.09 23.69
C TYR A 2 17.19 -14.10 22.55
N CYS A 3 17.40 -14.63 21.34
CA CYS A 3 17.55 -13.83 20.15
C CYS A 3 16.16 -13.38 19.69
N GLN A 4 15.81 -12.12 19.96
CA GLN A 4 14.58 -11.54 19.42
C GLN A 4 14.74 -11.33 17.91
N LEU A 5 13.72 -11.70 17.15
CA LEU A 5 13.63 -11.41 15.72
C LEU A 5 12.88 -10.10 15.51
N LEU A 6 13.33 -9.31 14.54
CA LEU A 6 12.78 -8.01 14.19
C LEU A 6 12.19 -8.05 12.78
N THR A 7 11.03 -7.44 12.62
CA THR A 7 10.40 -7.18 11.32
C THR A 7 11.14 -6.09 10.53
N THR A 8 10.80 -5.96 9.24
CA THR A 8 11.31 -4.87 8.39
C THR A 8 11.09 -3.48 9.01
N ALA A 9 9.92 -3.22 9.60
CA ALA A 9 9.60 -1.93 10.22
C ALA A 9 10.51 -1.64 11.42
N GLU A 10 10.70 -2.62 12.31
CA GLU A 10 11.55 -2.49 13.51
C GLU A 10 13.03 -2.33 13.15
N VAL A 11 13.52 -3.04 12.12
CA VAL A 11 14.88 -2.85 11.64
C VAL A 11 15.08 -1.47 11.05
N CYS A 12 14.15 -1.01 10.21
CA CYS A 12 14.19 0.34 9.63
C CYS A 12 14.21 1.42 10.71
N LYS A 13 13.38 1.28 11.75
CA LYS A 13 13.36 2.15 12.93
C LYS A 13 14.70 2.13 13.67
N THR A 14 15.21 0.94 13.98
CA THR A 14 16.47 0.75 14.73
C THR A 14 17.68 1.34 13.99
N LEU A 15 17.73 1.17 12.67
CA LEU A 15 18.85 1.64 11.85
C LEU A 15 18.66 3.07 11.33
N GLY A 16 17.48 3.67 11.45
CA GLY A 16 17.17 4.99 10.87
C GLY A 16 17.24 4.99 9.33
N ILE A 17 16.77 3.93 8.69
CA ILE A 17 16.80 3.75 7.24
C ILE A 17 15.44 3.39 6.66
N THR A 18 15.28 3.57 5.35
CA THR A 18 14.07 3.17 4.63
C THR A 18 14.10 1.66 4.26
N PRO A 19 12.94 1.04 3.98
CA PRO A 19 12.91 -0.34 3.48
C PRO A 19 13.71 -0.56 2.19
N HIS A 20 13.85 0.47 1.35
CA HIS A 20 14.71 0.40 0.16
C HIS A 20 16.18 0.19 0.55
N LYS A 21 16.68 0.95 1.52
CA LYS A 21 18.03 0.77 2.06
C LYS A 21 18.19 -0.57 2.78
N LEU A 22 17.18 -1.03 3.50
CA LEU A 22 17.20 -2.35 4.12
C LEU A 22 17.34 -3.46 3.08
N ARG A 23 16.55 -3.43 2.00
CA ARG A 23 16.71 -4.38 0.89
C ARG A 23 18.11 -4.35 0.30
N ARG A 24 18.71 -3.16 0.19
CA ARG A 24 20.08 -3.02 -0.27
C ARG A 24 21.09 -3.64 0.70
N LEU A 25 20.92 -3.47 2.02
CA LEU A 25 21.75 -4.15 3.03
C LEU A 25 21.68 -5.67 2.86
N THR A 26 20.48 -6.21 2.65
CA THR A 26 20.29 -7.65 2.45
C THR A 26 20.89 -8.14 1.14
N ASN A 27 20.66 -7.43 0.03
CA ASN A 27 21.20 -7.81 -1.28
C ASN A 27 22.74 -7.75 -1.34
N GLU A 28 23.36 -6.84 -0.59
CA GLU A 28 24.82 -6.71 -0.51
C GLU A 28 25.44 -7.59 0.60
N GLY A 29 24.64 -8.38 1.31
CA GLY A 29 25.11 -9.33 2.33
C GLY A 29 25.49 -8.71 3.68
N TYR A 30 25.14 -7.46 3.94
CA TYR A 30 25.37 -6.80 5.24
C TYR A 30 24.41 -7.28 6.33
N LEU A 31 23.23 -7.74 5.95
CA LEU A 31 22.21 -8.23 6.88
C LEU A 31 21.39 -9.36 6.25
N ASN A 32 21.48 -10.55 6.82
CA ASN A 32 20.73 -11.70 6.33
C ASN A 32 19.33 -11.77 6.92
N ILE A 33 18.41 -12.33 6.14
CA ILE A 33 17.08 -12.74 6.61
C ILE A 33 17.30 -14.01 7.43
N GLU A 34 16.90 -13.99 8.69
CA GLU A 34 17.04 -15.12 9.62
C GLU A 34 15.88 -16.10 9.46
N GLU A 35 14.66 -15.56 9.36
CA GLU A 35 13.44 -16.32 9.23
C GLU A 35 12.46 -15.60 8.31
N THR A 36 11.53 -16.34 7.71
CA THR A 36 10.46 -15.79 6.90
C THR A 36 9.12 -16.32 7.40
N THR A 37 8.17 -15.42 7.63
CA THR A 37 6.79 -15.77 8.02
C THR A 37 5.85 -15.55 6.86
N GLU A 38 5.14 -16.61 6.46
CA GLU A 38 4.12 -16.58 5.42
C GLU A 38 2.86 -15.86 5.90
N MET A 39 2.41 -14.88 5.11
CA MET A 39 1.17 -14.13 5.31
C MET A 39 0.27 -14.31 4.09
N LYS A 40 -1.00 -13.88 4.19
CA LYS A 40 -1.96 -14.10 3.12
C LYS A 40 -1.53 -13.45 1.80
N HIS A 41 -0.91 -12.27 1.85
CA HIS A 41 -0.49 -11.52 0.67
C HIS A 41 1.02 -11.42 0.48
N GLY A 42 1.83 -12.22 1.17
CA GLY A 42 3.28 -12.29 0.97
C GLY A 42 4.03 -12.68 2.23
N GLU A 43 5.33 -12.46 2.21
CA GLU A 43 6.23 -12.90 3.27
C GLU A 43 6.71 -11.74 4.14
N ILE A 44 6.84 -11.97 5.44
CA ILE A 44 7.52 -11.08 6.37
C ILE A 44 8.93 -11.62 6.58
N HIS A 45 9.92 -10.83 6.20
CA HIS A 45 11.32 -11.12 6.52
C HIS A 45 11.63 -10.70 7.96
N LEU A 46 12.24 -11.62 8.71
CA LEU A 46 12.65 -11.45 10.08
C LEU A 46 14.17 -11.41 10.19
N PHE A 47 14.68 -10.54 11.05
CA PHE A 47 16.10 -10.24 11.18
C PHE A 47 16.56 -10.41 12.63
N ASN A 48 17.77 -10.93 12.79
CA ASN A 48 18.39 -11.12 14.10
C ASN A 48 18.66 -9.78 14.79
N SER A 49 18.00 -9.51 15.93
CA SER A 49 18.15 -8.25 16.67
C SER A 49 19.59 -7.95 17.11
N ILE A 50 20.39 -8.98 17.42
CA ILE A 50 21.79 -8.81 17.83
C ILE A 50 22.62 -8.29 16.65
N ILE A 51 22.42 -8.86 15.46
CA ILE A 51 23.10 -8.43 14.23
C ILE A 51 22.69 -7.01 13.86
N VAL A 52 21.38 -6.71 13.91
CA VAL A 52 20.86 -5.37 13.62
C VAL A 52 21.47 -4.33 14.55
N LYS A 53 21.54 -4.60 15.87
CA LYS A 53 22.17 -3.69 16.84
C LYS A 53 23.65 -3.48 16.58
N LYS A 54 24.40 -4.52 16.20
CA LYS A 54 25.81 -4.38 15.79
C LYS A 54 25.94 -3.49 14.55
N LEU A 55 25.03 -3.66 13.59
CA LEU A 55 25.06 -2.92 12.33
C LEU A 55 24.87 -1.41 12.52
N VAL A 56 24.22 -0.95 13.59
CA VAL A 56 24.09 0.49 13.93
C VAL A 56 25.45 1.19 13.88
N HIS A 57 26.52 0.56 14.38
CA HIS A 57 27.86 1.14 14.41
C HIS A 57 28.56 1.12 13.05
N GLU A 58 28.27 0.12 12.21
CA GLU A 58 28.89 -0.03 10.88
C GLU A 58 28.16 0.77 9.80
N LEU A 59 26.87 1.05 10.02
CA LEU A 59 25.98 1.68 9.06
C LEU A 59 26.51 3.01 8.50
N PRO A 60 27.10 3.94 9.30
CA PRO A 60 27.67 5.17 8.75
C PRO A 60 28.75 4.92 7.69
N ARG A 61 29.57 3.88 7.85
CA ARG A 61 30.58 3.49 6.85
C ARG A 61 29.91 2.97 5.57
N ILE A 62 28.91 2.11 5.70
CA ILE A 62 28.15 1.55 4.58
C ILE A 62 27.45 2.67 3.80
N LEU A 63 26.78 3.60 4.50
CA LEU A 63 26.10 4.73 3.86
C LEU A 63 27.08 5.67 3.13
N ARG A 64 28.27 5.90 3.67
CA ARG A 64 29.33 6.68 2.97
C ARG A 64 29.79 5.99 1.69
N ARG A 65 29.98 4.67 1.71
CA ARG A 65 30.30 3.89 0.50
C ARG A 65 29.22 4.06 -0.56
N TRP A 66 27.95 3.88 -0.20
CA TRP A 66 26.84 4.04 -1.14
C TRP A 66 26.73 5.47 -1.70
N GLN A 67 27.02 6.49 -0.89
CA GLN A 67 27.10 7.86 -1.37
C GLN A 67 28.23 8.07 -2.37
N TRP A 68 29.40 7.46 -2.13
CA TRP A 68 30.52 7.51 -3.07
C TRP A 68 30.17 6.84 -4.40
N GLU A 69 29.52 5.68 -4.38
CA GLU A 69 29.04 4.99 -5.58
C GLU A 69 28.01 5.83 -6.36
N GLU A 70 27.08 6.49 -5.66
CA GLU A 70 26.13 7.43 -6.27
C GLU A 70 26.87 8.62 -6.91
N ASN A 71 27.85 9.20 -6.22
CA ASN A 71 28.67 10.29 -6.74
C ASN A 71 29.45 9.87 -7.99
N ALA A 72 30.01 8.66 -8.00
CA ALA A 72 30.74 8.13 -9.15
C ALA A 72 29.81 7.90 -10.36
N TYR A 73 28.58 7.46 -10.13
CA TYR A 73 27.63 7.14 -11.19
C TYR A 73 27.02 8.38 -11.87
N VAL A 74 26.58 9.39 -11.10
CA VAL A 74 25.90 10.57 -11.66
C VAL A 74 26.74 11.85 -11.66
N GLY A 75 27.93 11.81 -11.07
CA GLY A 75 28.78 12.97 -10.80
C GLY A 75 28.45 13.65 -9.47
N GLU A 76 29.49 14.08 -8.74
CA GLU A 76 29.39 14.61 -7.38
C GLU A 76 28.41 15.78 -7.25
N LYS A 77 28.51 16.78 -8.14
CA LYS A 77 27.65 17.97 -8.13
C LYS A 77 26.17 17.61 -8.30
N LYS A 78 25.86 16.73 -9.27
CA LYS A 78 24.48 16.28 -9.53
C LYS A 78 23.95 15.43 -8.37
N ALA A 79 24.78 14.53 -7.83
CA ALA A 79 24.42 13.71 -6.69
C ALA A 79 24.12 14.55 -5.44
N ALA A 80 24.91 15.60 -5.18
CA ALA A 80 24.68 16.54 -4.09
C ALA A 80 23.33 17.27 -4.23
N VAL A 81 23.00 17.77 -5.43
CA VAL A 81 21.69 18.40 -5.71
C VAL A 81 20.54 17.41 -5.49
N LEU A 82 20.65 16.18 -5.98
CA LEU A 82 19.62 15.15 -5.78
C LEU A 82 19.43 14.81 -4.30
N ARG A 83 20.50 14.77 -3.50
CA ARG A 83 20.41 14.58 -2.04
C ARG A 83 19.73 15.75 -1.35
N ALA A 84 20.09 16.99 -1.70
CA ALA A 84 19.46 18.18 -1.15
C ALA A 84 17.96 18.22 -1.48
N ASN A 85 17.59 17.96 -2.73
CA ASN A 85 16.20 17.90 -3.17
C ASN A 85 15.42 16.82 -2.40
N ARG A 86 15.98 15.61 -2.25
CA ARG A 86 15.34 14.53 -1.47
C ARG A 86 15.07 14.96 -0.02
N ARG A 87 16.01 15.65 0.63
CA ARG A 87 15.83 16.17 2.00
C ARG A 87 14.75 17.25 2.06
N ASN A 88 14.78 18.20 1.14
CA ASN A 88 13.79 19.28 1.09
C ASN A 88 12.38 18.74 0.82
N THR A 89 12.24 17.77 -0.10
CA THR A 89 10.98 17.08 -0.36
C THR A 89 10.50 16.32 0.88
N ALA A 90 11.39 15.59 1.56
CA ALA A 90 11.02 14.90 2.80
C ALA A 90 10.52 15.88 3.87
N GLN A 91 11.19 17.01 4.06
CA GLN A 91 10.75 18.04 5.01
C GLN A 91 9.40 18.64 4.61
N SER A 92 9.19 18.93 3.32
CA SER A 92 7.90 19.42 2.84
C SER A 92 6.77 18.42 3.11
N ILE A 93 7.01 17.12 2.94
CA ILE A 93 6.02 16.08 3.23
C ILE A 93 5.74 16.00 4.74
N LYS A 94 6.76 16.15 5.60
CA LYS A 94 6.57 16.22 7.05
C LYS A 94 5.69 17.40 7.45
N ASN A 95 5.96 18.59 6.91
CA ASN A 95 5.14 19.77 7.18
C ASN A 95 3.69 19.57 6.70
N GLN A 96 3.49 18.94 5.53
CA GLN A 96 2.15 18.60 5.03
C GLN A 96 1.43 17.59 5.93
N LYS A 97 2.15 16.59 6.47
CA LYS A 97 1.62 15.66 7.46
C LYS A 97 1.15 16.40 8.70
N GLU A 98 1.99 17.27 9.27
CA GLU A 98 1.66 18.04 10.47
C GLU A 98 0.44 18.93 10.24
N GLN A 99 0.40 19.67 9.13
CA GLN A 99 -0.76 20.48 8.74
C GLN A 99 -2.03 19.66 8.62
N PHE A 100 -1.95 18.49 7.99
CA PHE A 100 -3.07 17.55 7.89
C PHE A 100 -3.52 17.05 9.27
N LEU A 101 -2.59 16.65 10.14
CA LEU A 101 -2.96 16.15 11.47
C LEU A 101 -3.58 17.25 12.34
N THR A 102 -3.09 18.49 12.26
CA THR A 102 -3.67 19.64 12.94
C THR A 102 -5.05 19.98 12.41
N SER A 103 -5.32 19.85 11.09
CA SER A 103 -6.67 20.12 10.56
C SER A 103 -7.72 19.13 11.08
N LEU A 104 -7.30 17.93 11.53
CA LEU A 104 -8.22 16.95 12.14
C LEU A 104 -8.74 17.37 13.51
N GLU A 105 -8.08 18.30 14.22
CA GLU A 105 -8.53 18.79 15.53
C GLU A 105 -9.87 19.54 15.45
N LEU A 106 -10.22 20.04 14.26
CA LEU A 106 -11.48 20.71 13.99
C LEU A 106 -12.59 19.75 13.52
N ALA A 107 -12.24 18.50 13.19
CA ALA A 107 -13.20 17.51 12.73
C ALA A 107 -13.91 16.82 13.91
N PRO A 108 -15.17 16.37 13.73
CA PRO A 108 -15.81 15.48 14.69
C PRO A 108 -14.92 14.26 14.98
N GLU A 109 -14.83 13.86 16.25
CA GLU A 109 -13.90 12.82 16.71
C GLU A 109 -13.88 11.58 15.80
N ARG A 110 -15.06 11.03 15.49
CA ARG A 110 -15.20 9.84 14.62
C ARG A 110 -14.59 10.06 13.23
N MET A 111 -14.87 11.21 12.63
CA MET A 111 -14.34 11.59 11.31
C MET A 111 -12.83 11.82 11.38
N GLY A 112 -12.33 12.47 12.44
CA GLY A 112 -10.91 12.65 12.70
C GLY A 112 -10.15 11.32 12.70
N TYR A 113 -10.65 10.31 13.44
CA TYR A 113 -10.06 8.96 13.42
C TYR A 113 -10.09 8.31 12.04
N LEU A 114 -11.22 8.41 11.32
CA LEU A 114 -11.35 7.85 9.98
C LEU A 114 -10.38 8.49 8.98
N LEU A 115 -10.22 9.82 9.04
CA LEU A 115 -9.30 10.58 8.19
C LEU A 115 -7.84 10.27 8.53
N LYS A 116 -7.48 10.23 9.82
CA LYS A 116 -6.14 9.87 10.28
C LYS A 116 -5.75 8.47 9.80
N ALA A 117 -6.63 7.49 10.01
CA ALA A 117 -6.43 6.13 9.52
C ALA A 117 -6.33 6.09 7.99
N SER A 118 -7.15 6.87 7.27
CA SER A 118 -7.10 6.95 5.81
C SER A 118 -5.76 7.50 5.30
N TYR A 119 -5.20 8.51 5.98
CA TYR A 119 -3.89 9.06 5.64
C TYR A 119 -2.78 8.01 5.76
N TYR A 120 -2.69 7.31 6.88
CA TYR A 120 -1.66 6.28 7.05
C TYR A 120 -1.91 5.07 6.15
N LEU A 121 -3.17 4.72 5.90
CA LEU A 121 -3.52 3.64 4.99
C LEU A 121 -3.15 3.94 3.52
N PHE A 122 -3.24 5.20 3.11
CA PHE A 122 -2.76 5.67 1.81
C PHE A 122 -1.25 5.39 1.65
N HIS A 123 -0.45 5.71 2.67
CA HIS A 123 1.00 5.45 2.67
C HIS A 123 1.35 3.96 2.79
N LEU A 124 0.60 3.20 3.61
CA LEU A 124 0.74 1.75 3.71
C LEU A 124 0.63 1.08 2.32
N ASN A 125 -0.33 1.53 1.52
CA ASN A 125 -0.55 1.01 0.17
C ASN A 125 0.63 1.31 -0.79
N HIS A 126 1.34 2.43 -0.60
CA HIS A 126 2.57 2.73 -1.34
C HIS A 126 3.75 1.83 -0.92
N TYR A 127 3.88 1.53 0.38
CA TYR A 127 4.86 0.57 0.86
C TYR A 127 4.59 -0.85 0.35
N ALA A 128 3.32 -1.28 0.32
CA ALA A 128 2.92 -2.59 -0.19
C ALA A 128 3.36 -2.77 -1.66
N LYS A 129 3.12 -1.74 -2.47
CA LYS A 129 3.52 -1.69 -3.89
C LYS A 129 5.04 -1.63 -4.10
N ALA A 130 5.80 -1.22 -3.08
CA ALA A 130 7.25 -1.21 -3.12
C ALA A 130 7.88 -2.55 -2.72
N GLY A 131 7.12 -3.65 -2.72
CA GLY A 131 7.62 -5.01 -2.47
C GLY A 131 7.38 -5.52 -1.05
N ASN A 132 6.52 -4.87 -0.26
CA ASN A 132 6.13 -5.33 1.08
C ASN A 132 4.68 -5.84 1.04
N SER A 133 4.40 -6.86 0.21
CA SER A 133 3.02 -7.24 -0.11
C SER A 133 2.23 -7.79 1.08
N TYR A 134 2.91 -8.28 2.13
CA TYR A 134 2.29 -8.66 3.41
C TYR A 134 1.49 -7.51 4.06
N LEU A 135 1.80 -6.25 3.75
CA LEU A 135 1.06 -5.07 4.24
C LEU A 135 -0.39 -5.03 3.73
N TYR A 136 -0.73 -5.78 2.68
CA TYR A 136 -2.12 -5.91 2.25
C TYR A 136 -3.01 -6.61 3.29
N ASP A 137 -2.45 -7.41 4.19
CA ASP A 137 -3.18 -8.02 5.30
C ASP A 137 -3.68 -6.94 6.28
N LEU A 138 -2.80 -6.00 6.66
CA LEU A 138 -3.18 -4.86 7.51
C LEU A 138 -4.17 -3.94 6.80
N LYS A 139 -3.94 -3.66 5.51
CA LYS A 139 -4.90 -2.89 4.69
C LYS A 139 -6.29 -3.53 4.71
N GLU A 140 -6.36 -4.85 4.54
CA GLU A 140 -7.63 -5.58 4.56
C GLU A 140 -8.34 -5.43 5.91
N LYS A 141 -7.61 -5.56 7.02
CA LYS A 141 -8.15 -5.39 8.38
C LYS A 141 -8.72 -3.98 8.60
N VAL A 142 -7.96 -2.95 8.25
CA VAL A 142 -8.37 -1.54 8.41
C VAL A 142 -9.59 -1.21 7.54
N LEU A 143 -9.60 -1.60 6.27
CA LEU A 143 -10.76 -1.34 5.39
C LEU A 143 -12.01 -2.10 5.81
N LYS A 144 -11.86 -3.32 6.34
CA LYS A 144 -12.98 -4.06 6.92
C LYS A 144 -13.52 -3.33 8.16
N SER A 145 -12.64 -2.79 9.01
CA SER A 145 -13.02 -1.95 10.15
C SER A 145 -13.79 -0.69 9.70
N PHE A 146 -13.37 -0.02 8.62
CA PHE A 146 -14.09 1.14 8.06
C PHE A 146 -15.54 0.78 7.74
N VAL A 147 -15.75 -0.31 7.00
CA VAL A 147 -17.09 -0.77 6.57
C VAL A 147 -18.01 -1.18 7.72
N ASN A 148 -17.42 -1.66 8.81
CA ASN A 148 -18.16 -2.13 9.97
C ASN A 148 -18.57 -0.99 10.92
N ASN A 149 -17.76 0.06 11.00
CA ASN A 149 -17.90 1.07 12.05
C ASN A 149 -18.33 2.45 11.54
N TYR A 150 -18.27 2.69 10.24
CA TYR A 150 -18.55 4.00 9.64
C TYR A 150 -19.60 3.90 8.54
N ASN A 151 -20.31 4.99 8.33
CA ASN A 151 -21.32 5.15 7.28
C ASN A 151 -21.18 6.51 6.58
N SER A 152 -22.16 6.87 5.75
CA SER A 152 -22.16 8.14 5.01
C SER A 152 -22.15 9.37 5.90
N ASP A 153 -22.81 9.31 7.06
CA ASP A 153 -22.88 10.42 8.01
C ASP A 153 -21.54 10.65 8.69
N ASP A 154 -20.70 9.60 8.79
CA ASP A 154 -19.31 9.69 9.21
C ASP A 154 -18.34 10.01 8.06
N GLY A 155 -18.83 10.29 6.86
CA GLY A 155 -18.00 10.62 5.69
C GLY A 155 -17.50 9.41 4.88
N LEU A 156 -17.96 8.18 5.16
CA LEU A 156 -17.63 6.99 4.39
C LEU A 156 -18.74 6.64 3.39
N THR A 157 -18.42 6.70 2.10
CA THR A 157 -19.29 6.20 1.02
C THR A 157 -18.68 4.99 0.35
N VAL A 158 -19.48 3.94 0.12
CA VAL A 158 -19.02 2.71 -0.55
C VAL A 158 -19.83 2.44 -1.80
N TYR A 159 -19.13 2.20 -2.91
CA TYR A 159 -19.73 1.80 -4.19
C TYR A 159 -19.28 0.41 -4.59
N TYR A 160 -20.21 -0.36 -5.17
CA TYR A 160 -19.84 -1.53 -5.96
C TYR A 160 -19.51 -1.08 -7.39
N ILE A 161 -18.27 -1.30 -7.82
CA ILE A 161 -17.85 -1.06 -9.20
C ILE A 161 -17.96 -2.37 -9.95
N GLN A 162 -18.96 -2.46 -10.83
CA GLN A 162 -19.14 -3.66 -11.65
C GLN A 162 -18.08 -3.69 -12.75
N GLY A 163 -17.24 -4.71 -12.69
CA GLY A 163 -16.26 -5.05 -13.71
C GLY A 163 -16.91 -5.55 -14.99
N GLY A 164 -16.11 -5.59 -16.06
CA GLY A 164 -16.56 -6.11 -17.35
C GLY A 164 -16.43 -7.62 -17.45
N GLN A 165 -17.01 -8.19 -18.50
CA GLN A 165 -16.71 -9.56 -18.89
C GLN A 165 -15.27 -9.68 -19.44
N ARG A 166 -14.51 -10.66 -18.95
CA ARG A 166 -13.27 -11.10 -19.59
C ARG A 166 -13.37 -12.55 -20.00
N VAL A 167 -13.00 -12.81 -21.24
CA VAL A 167 -12.83 -14.17 -21.73
C VAL A 167 -11.35 -14.51 -21.74
N GLN A 168 -10.94 -15.49 -20.93
CA GLN A 168 -9.61 -16.08 -21.00
C GLN A 168 -9.55 -17.11 -22.12
N LEU A 169 -8.79 -16.80 -23.17
CA LEU A 169 -8.67 -17.65 -24.33
C LEU A 169 -7.97 -18.98 -24.01
N CYS A 170 -8.54 -20.09 -24.46
CA CYS A 170 -7.87 -21.40 -24.46
C CYS A 170 -6.66 -21.39 -25.42
N SER A 171 -5.79 -22.41 -25.33
CA SER A 171 -4.60 -22.53 -26.19
C SER A 171 -4.92 -22.45 -27.69
N ALA A 172 -6.04 -23.06 -28.11
CA ALA A 172 -6.50 -23.01 -29.50
C ALA A 172 -6.91 -21.59 -29.93
N CYS A 173 -7.67 -20.86 -29.09
CA CYS A 173 -8.06 -19.48 -29.38
C CYS A 173 -6.87 -18.52 -29.35
N LYS A 174 -5.89 -18.72 -28.46
CA LYS A 174 -4.63 -17.95 -28.47
C LYS A 174 -3.86 -18.12 -29.78
N LYS A 175 -3.79 -19.35 -30.31
CA LYS A 175 -3.19 -19.63 -31.62
C LYS A 175 -3.94 -18.92 -32.75
N LYS A 176 -5.29 -18.94 -32.73
CA LYS A 176 -6.12 -18.22 -33.71
C LYS A 176 -5.92 -16.70 -33.65
N ALA A 177 -5.91 -16.11 -32.45
CA ALA A 177 -5.63 -14.69 -32.24
C ALA A 177 -4.28 -14.28 -32.83
N ARG A 178 -3.22 -15.04 -32.55
CA ARG A 178 -1.88 -14.81 -33.11
C ARG A 178 -1.86 -14.89 -34.64
N LYS A 179 -2.54 -15.89 -35.23
CA LYS A 179 -2.65 -16.01 -36.69
C LYS A 179 -3.37 -14.81 -37.33
N GLN A 180 -4.34 -14.23 -36.63
CA GLN A 180 -5.06 -13.04 -37.06
C GLN A 180 -4.37 -11.72 -36.69
N ARG A 181 -3.17 -11.77 -36.08
CA ARG A 181 -2.44 -10.59 -35.56
C ARG A 181 -3.27 -9.73 -34.60
N LEU A 182 -4.23 -10.32 -33.91
CA LEU A 182 -5.04 -9.66 -32.89
C LEU A 182 -4.43 -9.89 -31.52
N SER A 183 -4.52 -8.88 -30.64
CA SER A 183 -4.25 -9.11 -29.22
C SER A 183 -5.29 -10.10 -28.66
N TYR A 184 -4.96 -10.80 -27.58
CA TYR A 184 -5.94 -11.72 -26.96
C TYR A 184 -7.19 -10.98 -26.49
N ARG A 185 -7.05 -9.70 -26.08
CA ARG A 185 -8.17 -8.85 -25.69
C ARG A 185 -9.08 -8.58 -26.88
N ASP A 186 -8.52 -8.12 -28.00
CA ASP A 186 -9.30 -7.77 -29.20
C ASP A 186 -9.95 -9.00 -29.82
N TYR A 187 -9.21 -10.12 -29.88
CA TYR A 187 -9.78 -11.38 -30.33
C TYR A 187 -10.95 -11.82 -29.42
N SER A 188 -10.80 -11.66 -28.10
CA SER A 188 -11.84 -12.04 -27.13
C SER A 188 -13.08 -11.13 -27.20
N SER A 189 -12.91 -9.83 -27.46
CA SER A 189 -14.04 -8.90 -27.59
C SER A 189 -14.81 -9.11 -28.88
N ILE A 190 -14.12 -9.49 -29.97
CA ILE A 190 -14.75 -9.75 -31.28
C ILE A 190 -15.42 -11.14 -31.31
N SER A 191 -14.73 -12.18 -30.82
CA SER A 191 -15.19 -13.56 -30.98
C SER A 191 -15.97 -14.12 -29.79
N GLY A 192 -15.94 -13.47 -28.62
CA GLY A 192 -16.52 -14.00 -27.38
C GLY A 192 -15.86 -15.29 -26.86
N GLY A 193 -14.78 -15.76 -27.53
CA GLY A 193 -14.12 -17.03 -27.28
C GLY A 193 -14.96 -18.27 -27.65
N CYS A 194 -14.35 -19.45 -27.52
CA CYS A 194 -15.03 -20.73 -27.71
C CYS A 194 -15.55 -21.29 -26.37
N PRO A 195 -16.34 -22.38 -26.37
CA PRO A 195 -16.82 -23.02 -25.13
C PRO A 195 -15.71 -23.49 -24.17
N LYS A 196 -14.49 -23.73 -24.67
CA LYS A 196 -13.32 -24.07 -23.84
C LYS A 196 -12.61 -22.84 -23.23
N CYS A 197 -13.04 -21.63 -23.57
CA CYS A 197 -12.51 -20.40 -22.97
C CYS A 197 -13.25 -20.12 -21.67
N THR A 198 -12.51 -19.70 -20.64
CA THR A 198 -13.10 -19.36 -19.34
C THR A 198 -13.68 -17.95 -19.42
N ARG A 199 -14.92 -17.77 -18.95
CA ARG A 199 -15.56 -16.46 -18.84
C ARG A 199 -15.54 -16.02 -17.38
N ASP A 200 -15.09 -14.79 -17.16
CA ASP A 200 -15.18 -14.11 -15.88
C ASP A 200 -16.07 -12.89 -16.07
N ASP A 201 -17.32 -13.01 -15.61
CA ASP A 201 -18.36 -11.98 -15.74
C ASP A 201 -18.17 -10.81 -14.77
N ARG A 202 -17.18 -10.91 -13.88
CA ARG A 202 -16.90 -9.91 -12.83
C ARG A 202 -15.42 -9.55 -12.83
N PHE A 203 -14.78 -9.62 -14.00
CA PHE A 203 -13.37 -9.35 -14.14
C PHE A 203 -13.08 -7.88 -13.80
N TYR A 204 -12.18 -7.67 -12.83
CA TYR A 204 -11.92 -6.37 -12.20
C TYR A 204 -13.10 -5.73 -11.45
N SER A 205 -14.13 -6.49 -11.06
CA SER A 205 -15.10 -5.97 -10.10
C SER A 205 -14.42 -5.66 -8.77
N LEU A 206 -14.75 -4.51 -8.19
CA LEU A 206 -14.15 -4.04 -6.95
C LEU A 206 -15.16 -3.23 -6.12
N TYR A 207 -14.86 -3.06 -4.85
CA TYR A 207 -15.52 -2.07 -3.99
C TYR A 207 -14.65 -0.83 -3.91
N GLU A 208 -15.26 0.33 -4.12
CA GLU A 208 -14.65 1.65 -3.97
C GLU A 208 -15.14 2.27 -2.66
N LEU A 209 -14.22 2.56 -1.75
CA LEU A 209 -14.47 3.21 -0.48
C LEU A 209 -13.92 4.64 -0.58
N ILE A 210 -14.81 5.63 -0.47
CA ILE A 210 -14.47 7.05 -0.50
C ILE A 210 -14.67 7.59 0.91
N VAL A 211 -13.61 8.12 1.49
CA VAL A 211 -13.63 8.86 2.75
C VAL A 211 -13.50 10.33 2.42
N GLU A 212 -14.47 11.14 2.80
CA GLU A 212 -14.50 12.56 2.47
C GLU A 212 -15.04 13.40 3.64
N TYR A 213 -14.30 14.46 3.96
CA TYR A 213 -14.72 15.46 4.94
C TYR A 213 -13.97 16.77 4.67
N ALA A 214 -14.73 17.87 4.58
CA ALA A 214 -14.21 19.18 4.19
C ALA A 214 -13.36 19.08 2.90
N GLU A 215 -12.10 19.53 2.92
CA GLU A 215 -11.17 19.46 1.80
C GLU A 215 -10.43 18.12 1.65
N HIS A 216 -10.60 17.19 2.60
CA HIS A 216 -9.88 15.93 2.62
C HIS A 216 -10.67 14.82 1.93
N ARG A 217 -10.01 14.10 1.01
CA ARG A 217 -10.60 13.00 0.27
C ARG A 217 -9.61 11.86 0.05
N PHE A 218 -10.00 10.65 0.47
CA PHE A 218 -9.26 9.42 0.23
C PHE A 218 -10.12 8.42 -0.53
N CYS A 219 -9.51 7.67 -1.44
CA CYS A 219 -10.17 6.64 -2.22
C CYS A 219 -9.40 5.33 -2.11
N PHE A 220 -10.10 4.26 -1.74
CA PHE A 220 -9.54 2.93 -1.61
C PHE A 220 -10.33 1.93 -2.43
N HIS A 221 -9.61 1.02 -3.08
CA HIS A 221 -10.21 -0.07 -3.82
C HIS A 221 -9.86 -1.41 -3.18
N THR A 222 -10.86 -2.27 -3.07
CA THR A 222 -10.69 -3.67 -2.67
C THR A 222 -11.34 -4.60 -3.69
N PRO A 223 -10.63 -5.65 -4.17
CA PRO A 223 -11.20 -6.63 -5.08
C PRO A 223 -12.51 -7.26 -4.57
N TYR A 224 -13.47 -7.46 -5.47
CA TYR A 224 -14.79 -8.02 -5.15
C TYR A 224 -14.70 -9.37 -4.42
N ASN A 225 -13.83 -10.26 -4.89
CA ASN A 225 -13.65 -11.60 -4.32
C ASN A 225 -13.17 -11.57 -2.85
N ILE A 226 -12.41 -10.53 -2.46
CA ILE A 226 -11.93 -10.35 -1.10
C ILE A 226 -13.04 -9.76 -0.21
N ALA A 227 -13.67 -8.67 -0.66
CA ALA A 227 -14.54 -7.86 0.18
C ALA A 227 -16.04 -8.21 0.11
N ARG A 228 -16.49 -9.06 -0.83
CA ARG A 228 -17.92 -9.46 -0.93
C ARG A 228 -18.50 -9.97 0.39
N LYS A 229 -17.66 -10.59 1.23
CA LYS A 229 -18.05 -11.14 2.53
C LYS A 229 -18.27 -10.07 3.60
N TRP A 230 -17.79 -8.84 3.41
CA TRP A 230 -17.97 -7.71 4.34
C TRP A 230 -19.33 -7.04 4.17
N PHE A 231 -19.90 -7.14 2.96
CA PHE A 231 -21.14 -6.47 2.58
C PHE A 231 -22.30 -7.44 2.43
N LYS A 232 -22.23 -8.63 3.06
CA LYS A 232 -23.37 -9.56 3.05
C LYS A 232 -24.59 -8.81 3.57
N GLU A 233 -25.69 -8.89 2.82
CA GLU A 233 -26.99 -8.22 3.11
C GLU A 233 -27.04 -6.70 2.89
N LYS A 234 -25.92 -6.01 2.64
CA LYS A 234 -25.92 -4.58 2.30
C LYS A 234 -26.14 -4.37 0.80
N GLN A 235 -27.23 -3.69 0.41
CA GLN A 235 -27.39 -3.18 -0.95
C GLN A 235 -26.52 -1.94 -1.12
N LEU A 236 -25.51 -2.05 -1.99
CA LEU A 236 -24.60 -0.95 -2.28
C LEU A 236 -24.95 -0.28 -3.60
N PRO A 237 -24.81 1.06 -3.70
CA PRO A 237 -24.94 1.75 -4.97
C PRO A 237 -23.92 1.20 -5.98
N THR A 238 -24.40 0.86 -7.18
CA THR A 238 -23.56 0.29 -8.24
C THR A 238 -23.14 1.38 -9.22
N LYS A 239 -21.83 1.51 -9.46
CA LYS A 239 -21.29 2.29 -10.57
C LYS A 239 -20.88 1.35 -11.68
N PHE A 240 -21.34 1.62 -12.89
CA PHE A 240 -20.80 0.99 -14.08
C PHE A 240 -19.52 1.73 -14.47
N LYS A 241 -18.50 0.98 -14.88
CA LYS A 241 -17.25 1.55 -15.38
C LYS A 241 -17.53 2.22 -16.74
N ALA A 242 -18.10 3.42 -16.73
CA ALA A 242 -18.00 4.32 -17.88
C ALA A 242 -16.50 4.46 -18.18
N GLN A 243 -16.12 4.45 -19.47
CA GLN A 243 -14.76 4.48 -20.02
C GLN A 243 -13.89 5.70 -19.60
N ARG A 244 -14.17 6.35 -18.48
CA ARG A 244 -13.27 7.29 -17.84
C ARG A 244 -12.23 6.48 -17.08
N TYR A 245 -11.10 6.27 -17.75
CA TYR A 245 -9.82 6.07 -17.09
C TYR A 245 -9.74 7.05 -15.90
N GLU A 246 -9.42 6.54 -14.71
CA GLU A 246 -9.08 7.40 -13.58
C GLU A 246 -7.98 8.36 -14.03
N ILE A 247 -8.35 9.62 -14.21
CA ILE A 247 -7.43 10.67 -14.60
C ILE A 247 -6.58 10.96 -13.37
N GLY A 248 -5.34 10.46 -13.40
CA GLY A 248 -4.14 10.95 -12.72
C GLY A 248 -4.30 11.55 -11.33
N SER A 249 -3.99 10.77 -10.30
CA SER A 249 -3.41 11.30 -9.05
C SER A 249 -2.74 10.19 -8.25
N THR A 250 -1.49 9.81 -8.56
CA THR A 250 -0.62 8.97 -7.68
C THR A 250 -1.14 7.60 -7.19
N PHE A 251 -2.39 7.21 -7.44
CA PHE A 251 -2.97 5.93 -7.07
C PHE A 251 -2.33 4.82 -7.90
N GLY A 252 -1.44 4.04 -7.27
CA GLY A 252 -0.77 2.96 -8.00
C GLY A 252 0.73 2.90 -7.83
N ARG A 253 1.37 3.97 -7.36
CA ARG A 253 2.84 4.02 -7.31
C ARG A 253 3.42 3.36 -6.05
N PRO A 254 4.64 2.81 -6.13
CA PRO A 254 5.42 2.50 -4.94
C PRO A 254 5.80 3.79 -4.19
N ILE A 255 6.10 3.64 -2.90
CA ILE A 255 6.58 4.74 -2.06
C ILE A 255 7.93 5.28 -2.57
N LEU A 256 8.09 6.60 -2.52
CA LEU A 256 9.35 7.27 -2.88
C LEU A 256 10.26 7.40 -1.65
N GLU A 257 11.58 7.46 -1.86
CA GLU A 257 12.54 7.58 -0.75
C GLU A 257 12.28 8.82 0.14
N PRO A 258 12.00 10.04 -0.38
CA PRO A 258 11.66 11.18 0.48
C PRO A 258 10.38 10.99 1.30
N GLU A 259 9.39 10.29 0.74
CA GLU A 259 8.13 9.96 1.42
C GLU A 259 8.38 8.94 2.53
N ALA A 260 9.19 7.91 2.28
CA ALA A 260 9.57 6.93 3.29
C ALA A 260 10.43 7.52 4.43
N LEU A 261 11.20 8.58 4.15
CA LEU A 261 11.92 9.35 5.18
C LEU A 261 11.01 10.27 5.99
N ALA A 262 9.93 10.75 5.37
CA ALA A 262 8.97 11.64 6.02
C ALA A 262 7.94 10.87 6.85
N ILE A 263 7.56 9.68 6.37
CA ILE A 263 6.49 8.83 6.90
C ILE A 263 7.05 7.40 6.99
N PRO A 264 7.77 7.10 8.10
CA PRO A 264 8.39 5.80 8.32
C PRO A 264 7.35 4.68 8.42
N LEU A 265 7.75 3.47 8.03
CA LEU A 265 6.86 2.31 8.04
C LEU A 265 6.40 1.94 9.47
N ASP A 266 7.27 2.11 10.47
CA ASP A 266 6.93 1.84 11.87
C ASP A 266 5.87 2.83 12.41
N GLU A 267 5.92 4.10 11.99
CA GLU A 267 4.87 5.09 12.32
C GLU A 267 3.52 4.65 11.75
N ILE A 268 3.49 4.19 10.50
CA ILE A 268 2.26 3.69 9.85
C ILE A 268 1.68 2.49 10.59
N PHE A 269 2.53 1.55 11.03
CA PHE A 269 2.07 0.39 11.81
C PHE A 269 1.43 0.82 13.12
N ALA A 270 2.15 1.61 13.92
CA ALA A 270 1.67 2.07 15.21
C ALA A 270 0.32 2.79 15.07
N GLU A 271 0.20 3.72 14.13
CA GLU A 271 -1.00 4.53 13.95
C GLU A 271 -2.22 3.74 13.44
N LEU A 272 -1.99 2.71 12.62
CA LEU A 272 -3.07 1.85 12.15
C LEU A 272 -3.47 0.77 13.18
N GLU A 273 -2.53 0.29 13.99
CA GLU A 273 -2.81 -0.61 15.11
C GLU A 273 -3.56 0.14 16.22
N ASP A 274 -3.10 1.33 16.61
CA ASP A 274 -3.79 2.21 17.57
C ASP A 274 -5.23 2.50 17.12
N TYR A 275 -5.43 2.74 15.81
CA TYR A 275 -6.79 2.90 15.25
C TYR A 275 -7.64 1.63 15.41
N LEU A 276 -7.08 0.45 15.15
CA LEU A 276 -7.81 -0.81 15.29
C LEU A 276 -8.18 -1.08 16.75
N ASP A 277 -7.26 -0.81 17.69
CA ASP A 277 -7.48 -0.93 19.12
C ASP A 277 -8.57 0.04 19.61
N TYR A 278 -8.54 1.30 19.16
CA TYR A 278 -9.59 2.28 19.46
C TYR A 278 -10.98 1.79 19.02
N ILE A 279 -11.09 1.24 17.82
CA ILE A 279 -12.35 0.69 17.30
C ILE A 279 -12.83 -0.52 18.11
N GLU A 280 -11.92 -1.41 18.47
CA GLU A 280 -12.24 -2.57 19.30
C GLU A 280 -12.76 -2.14 20.68
N MET A 281 -12.05 -1.23 21.36
CA MET A 281 -12.48 -0.68 22.65
C MET A 281 -13.86 -0.01 22.57
N ARG A 282 -14.12 0.78 21.51
CA ARG A 282 -15.44 1.38 21.30
C ARG A 282 -16.53 0.36 21.06
N SER A 283 -16.22 -0.74 20.37
CA SER A 283 -17.20 -1.79 20.12
C SER A 283 -17.67 -2.43 21.42
N TYR A 284 -16.79 -2.57 22.42
CA TYR A 284 -17.16 -3.07 23.75
C TYR A 284 -17.97 -2.09 24.60
N MET A 285 -17.81 -0.78 24.39
CA MET A 285 -18.52 0.25 25.18
C MET A 285 -19.93 0.58 24.65
N ASN A 286 -20.28 0.14 23.44
CA ASN A 286 -21.60 0.39 22.83
C ASN A 286 -22.48 -0.88 22.80
N VAL A 287 -22.15 -1.89 23.62
CA VAL A 287 -22.99 -3.08 23.90
C VAL A 287 -23.74 -2.88 25.22
#